data_AF-A0A8T0D4R9-F1
#
_entry.id   AF-A0A8T0D4R9-F1
#
_cell.length_a   1.000
_cell.length_b   1.000
_cell.length_c   1.000
_cell.angle_alpha   90.00
_cell.angle_beta   90.00
_cell.angle_gamma   90.00
#
_symmetry.space_group_name_H-M   'P 1'
#
loop_
_entity.id
_entity.type
_entity.pdbx_description
1 polymer ?
#
loop_
_entity_poly.entity_id
_entity_poly.type
_entity_poly.pdbx_seq_one_letter_code
_entity_poly.pdbx_strand_id
1 'polypeptide(L)'
;MTVDSTAQRIFGRYQLDTGQWPYTRVLAALATHEALGLGLLVGFWFGCYKFQPLRKCMHLAPEPVRSSYKKGMIWSAKKLQRVPQLVRQRTDPQRLLVSGAESFVLRKLLTPVTVPLKIYLAAILTSFLY
;
A
#
# COMPACT_ATOMS: atom_id res chain seq x y z
N MET A 1 22.00 10.18 1.50
CA MET A 1 21.58 8.84 1.96
C MET A 1 22.08 7.82 0.95
N THR A 2 22.89 6.86 1.36
CA THR A 2 23.37 5.76 0.50
C THR A 2 22.33 4.63 0.47
N VAL A 3 22.32 3.83 -0.59
CA VAL A 3 21.42 2.67 -0.75
C VAL A 3 21.53 1.74 0.46
N ASP A 4 22.75 1.48 0.94
CA ASP A 4 23.02 0.60 2.08
C ASP A 4 22.43 1.13 3.39
N SER A 5 22.54 2.43 3.66
CA SER A 5 21.93 3.04 4.86
C SER A 5 20.40 2.97 4.85
N THR A 6 19.80 2.97 3.66
CA THR A 6 18.34 2.83 3.49
C THR A 6 17.92 1.39 3.71
N ALA A 7 18.66 0.43 3.13
CA ALA A 7 18.42 -0.99 3.32
C ALA A 7 18.57 -1.40 4.78
N GLN A 8 19.65 -1.00 5.45
CA GLN A 8 19.85 -1.29 6.89
C GLN A 8 18.71 -0.73 7.74
N ARG A 9 18.20 0.46 7.43
CA ARG A 9 17.07 1.05 8.17
C ARG A 9 15.77 0.27 7.98
N ILE A 10 15.51 -0.23 6.77
CA ILE A 10 14.26 -0.94 6.43
C ILE A 10 14.32 -2.39 6.93
N PHE A 11 15.38 -3.12 6.58
CA PHE A 11 15.54 -4.54 6.86
C PHE A 11 16.07 -4.80 8.29
N GLY A 12 16.94 -3.94 8.80
CA GLY A 12 17.48 -4.07 10.17
C GLY A 12 16.42 -3.91 11.26
N ARG A 13 15.31 -3.20 10.97
CA ARG A 13 14.15 -3.14 11.86
C ARG A 13 13.47 -4.51 12.07
N TYR A 14 13.73 -5.46 11.18
CA TYR A 14 13.19 -6.82 11.19
C TYR A 14 14.29 -7.88 11.38
N GLN A 15 15.42 -7.52 12.01
CA GLN A 15 16.54 -8.42 12.31
C GLN A 15 17.19 -9.08 11.07
N LEU A 16 16.97 -8.53 9.88
CA LEU A 16 17.65 -8.97 8.67
C LEU A 16 18.96 -8.21 8.54
N ASP A 17 20.08 -8.90 8.76
CA ASP A 17 21.41 -8.32 8.59
C ASP A 17 21.76 -8.24 7.10
N THR A 18 21.69 -7.04 6.55
CA THR A 18 22.03 -6.74 5.16
C THR A 18 23.51 -6.40 4.98
N GLY A 19 24.31 -6.36 6.05
CA GLY A 19 25.72 -5.93 5.99
C GLY A 19 26.62 -6.90 5.22
N GLN A 20 26.22 -8.17 5.12
CA GLN A 20 26.95 -9.21 4.37
C GLN A 20 26.41 -9.45 2.96
N TRP A 21 25.39 -8.70 2.52
CA TRP A 21 24.76 -8.94 1.22
C TRP A 21 25.56 -8.27 0.10
N PRO A 22 25.66 -8.89 -1.09
CA PRO A 22 26.23 -8.23 -2.24
C PRO A 22 25.35 -7.03 -2.64
N TYR A 23 25.98 -5.99 -3.20
CA TYR A 23 25.30 -4.75 -3.59
C TYR A 23 24.11 -4.98 -4.55
N THR A 24 24.24 -5.96 -5.45
CA THR A 24 23.17 -6.38 -6.37
C THR A 24 21.93 -6.91 -5.65
N ARG A 25 22.11 -7.70 -4.58
CA ARG A 25 21.03 -8.20 -3.74
C ARG A 25 20.34 -7.09 -2.96
N VAL A 26 21.12 -6.16 -2.41
CA VAL A 26 20.56 -5.01 -1.67
C VAL A 26 19.67 -4.16 -2.58
N LEU A 27 20.16 -3.83 -3.79
CA LEU A 27 19.37 -3.11 -4.79
C LEU A 27 18.11 -3.87 -5.20
N ALA A 28 18.25 -5.16 -5.52
CA ALA A 28 17.12 -6.00 -5.92
C ALA A 28 16.07 -6.10 -4.80
N ALA A 29 16.49 -6.22 -3.54
CA ALA A 29 15.59 -6.31 -2.40
C ALA A 29 14.82 -5.01 -2.20
N LEU A 30 15.49 -3.86 -2.35
CA LEU A 30 14.85 -2.56 -2.29
C LEU A 30 13.85 -2.36 -3.42
N ALA A 31 14.24 -2.69 -4.66
CA ALA A 31 13.37 -2.60 -5.83
C ALA A 31 12.14 -3.51 -5.69
N THR A 32 12.35 -4.74 -5.20
CA THR A 32 11.26 -5.70 -4.95
C THR A 32 10.33 -5.20 -3.85
N HIS A 33 10.87 -4.61 -2.77
CA HIS A 33 10.07 -4.02 -1.70
C HIS A 33 9.15 -2.91 -2.21
N GLU A 34 9.68 -1.99 -3.02
CA GLU A 34 8.90 -0.91 -3.63
C GLU A 34 7.87 -1.45 -4.64
N ALA A 35 8.25 -2.42 -5.48
CA ALA A 35 7.35 -3.06 -6.43
C ALA A 35 6.18 -3.78 -5.73
N LEU A 36 6.44 -4.52 -4.64
CA LEU A 36 5.40 -5.13 -3.81
C LEU A 36 4.52 -4.06 -3.13
N GLY A 37 5.10 -2.95 -2.71
CA GLY A 37 4.38 -1.79 -2.18
C GLY A 37 3.39 -1.22 -3.19
N LEU A 38 3.84 -0.97 -4.42
CA LEU A 38 3.03 -0.49 -5.53
C LEU A 38 1.97 -1.51 -5.96
N GLY A 39 2.34 -2.78 -6.07
CA GLY A 39 1.43 -3.87 -6.44
C GLY A 39 0.28 -4.02 -5.44
N LEU A 40 0.58 -3.99 -4.14
CA LEU A 40 -0.47 -3.98 -3.10
C LEU A 40 -1.32 -2.72 -3.19
N LEU A 41 -0.73 -1.55 -3.43
CA LEU A 41 -1.46 -0.29 -3.55
C LEU A 41 -2.47 -0.31 -4.70
N VAL A 42 -2.04 -0.75 -5.88
CA VAL A 42 -2.87 -0.88 -7.07
C VAL A 42 -3.89 -2.01 -6.90
N GLY A 43 -3.48 -3.14 -6.34
CA GLY A 43 -4.35 -4.30 -6.09
C GLY A 43 -5.48 -3.98 -5.12
N PHE A 44 -5.19 -3.32 -3.99
CA PHE A 44 -6.23 -2.87 -3.06
C PHE A 44 -7.17 -1.86 -3.72
N TRP A 45 -6.62 -0.91 -4.49
CA TRP A 45 -7.42 0.09 -5.18
C TRP A 45 -8.37 -0.51 -6.22
N PHE A 46 -7.85 -1.39 -7.08
CA PHE A 46 -8.64 -2.10 -8.08
C PHE A 46 -9.67 -3.03 -7.45
N GLY A 47 -9.29 -3.76 -6.39
CA GLY A 47 -10.19 -4.61 -5.62
C GLY A 47 -11.35 -3.82 -4.99
N CYS A 48 -11.05 -2.70 -4.33
CA CYS A 48 -12.10 -1.83 -3.77
C CYS A 48 -12.98 -1.20 -4.86
N TYR A 49 -12.40 -0.84 -6.01
CA TYR A 49 -13.15 -0.30 -7.14
C TYR A 49 -14.15 -1.32 -7.71
N LYS A 50 -13.75 -2.59 -7.82
CA LYS A 50 -14.59 -3.66 -8.39
C LYS A 50 -15.63 -4.19 -7.40
N PHE A 51 -15.25 -4.43 -6.14
CA PHE A 51 -16.10 -5.15 -5.17
C PHE A 51 -16.87 -4.23 -4.21
N GLN A 52 -16.38 -3.01 -3.94
CA GLN A 52 -16.95 -2.06 -2.96
C GLN A 52 -17.36 -2.71 -1.62
N PRO A 53 -16.47 -3.48 -0.96
CA PRO A 53 -16.84 -4.34 0.16
C PRO A 53 -17.34 -3.57 1.39
N LEU A 54 -16.82 -2.37 1.65
CA LEU A 54 -17.12 -1.61 2.86
C LEU A 54 -18.41 -0.79 2.69
N ARG A 55 -18.76 -0.35 1.47
CA ARG A 55 -20.05 0.33 1.21
C ARG A 55 -21.23 -0.49 1.72
N LYS A 56 -21.19 -1.81 1.55
CA LYS A 56 -22.25 -2.72 2.03
C LYS A 56 -22.17 -2.94 3.53
N CYS A 57 -20.99 -3.00 4.15
CA CYS A 57 -20.84 -3.38 5.56
C CYS A 57 -20.65 -2.20 6.53
N MET A 58 -20.58 -0.94 6.07
CA MET A 58 -20.35 0.23 6.94
C MET A 58 -21.45 0.50 7.97
N HIS A 59 -22.67 0.04 7.72
CA HIS A 59 -23.73 0.13 8.72
C HIS A 59 -23.45 -0.77 9.94
N LEU A 60 -22.66 -1.85 9.81
CA LEU A 60 -22.30 -2.76 10.90
C LEU A 60 -20.91 -2.47 11.50
N ALA A 61 -20.15 -1.56 10.89
CA ALA A 61 -18.78 -1.32 11.31
C ALA A 61 -18.69 -0.50 12.61
N PRO A 62 -17.74 -0.82 13.51
CA PRO A 62 -17.54 -0.09 14.74
C PRO A 62 -17.07 1.35 14.49
N GLU A 63 -17.37 2.27 15.42
CA GLU A 63 -17.02 3.70 15.36
C GLU A 63 -15.57 4.04 14.92
N PRO A 64 -14.50 3.34 15.38
CA PRO A 64 -13.14 3.59 14.88
C PRO A 64 -12.97 3.34 13.37
N VAL A 65 -13.72 2.39 12.80
CA VAL A 65 -13.70 2.09 11.37
C VAL A 65 -14.49 3.15 10.61
N ARG A 66 -15.66 3.56 11.13
CA ARG A 66 -16.47 4.64 10.54
C ARG A 66 -15.74 5.98 10.52
N SER A 67 -15.06 6.34 11.60
CA SER A 67 -14.25 7.57 11.67
C SER A 67 -13.07 7.55 10.70
N SER A 68 -12.40 6.40 10.56
CA SER A 68 -11.33 6.20 9.56
C SER A 68 -11.87 6.25 8.13
N TYR A 69 -13.06 5.71 7.88
CA TYR A 69 -13.75 5.78 6.60
C TYR A 69 -14.11 7.23 6.23
N LYS A 70 -14.67 8.01 7.16
CA LYS A 70 -14.95 9.45 6.96
C LYS A 70 -13.67 10.23 6.61
N LYS A 71 -12.56 9.97 7.31
CA LYS A 71 -11.25 10.56 6.98
C LYS A 71 -10.78 10.15 5.57
N GLY A 72 -10.95 8.88 5.21
CA GLY A 72 -10.66 8.36 3.88
C GLY A 72 -11.51 9.01 2.77
N MET A 73 -12.79 9.27 3.04
CA MET A 73 -13.70 9.98 2.12
C MET A 73 -13.25 11.42 1.89
N ILE A 74 -12.90 12.16 2.96
CA ILE A 74 -12.41 13.54 2.84
C ILE A 74 -11.09 13.59 2.07
N TRP A 75 -10.16 12.68 2.38
CA TRP A 75 -8.89 12.58 1.66
C TRP A 75 -9.10 12.25 0.18
N SER A 76 -9.99 11.30 -0.12
CA SER A 76 -10.31 10.88 -1.49
C SER A 76 -11.02 12.00 -2.26
N ALA A 77 -11.93 12.73 -1.64
CA ALA A 77 -12.59 13.90 -2.24
C ALA A 77 -11.58 14.99 -2.61
N LYS A 78 -10.65 15.31 -1.70
CA LYS A 78 -9.57 16.28 -1.94
C LYS A 78 -8.64 15.83 -3.06
N LYS A 79 -8.43 14.51 -3.19
CA LYS A 79 -7.58 13.94 -4.25
C LYS A 79 -8.30 13.88 -5.60
N LEU A 80 -9.60 13.57 -5.61
CA LEU A 80 -10.46 13.58 -6.79
C LEU A 80 -10.53 14.97 -7.43
N GLN A 81 -10.49 16.05 -6.64
CA GLN A 81 -10.39 17.42 -7.15
C GLN A 81 -9.09 17.70 -7.92
N ARG A 82 -8.02 16.92 -7.69
CA ARG A 82 -6.74 17.03 -8.39
C ARG A 82 -6.59 16.06 -9.56
N VAL A 83 -7.60 15.22 -9.82
CA VAL A 83 -7.56 14.26 -10.93
C VAL A 83 -7.85 14.99 -12.24
N PRO A 84 -7.04 14.76 -13.31
CA PRO A 84 -7.27 15.39 -14.61
C PRO A 84 -8.68 15.07 -15.14
N GLN A 85 -9.31 16.07 -15.77
CA GLN A 85 -10.70 16.00 -16.25
C GLN A 85 -10.97 14.79 -17.17
N LEU A 86 -9.97 14.37 -17.96
CA LEU A 86 -10.04 13.18 -18.82
C LEU A 86 -10.37 11.89 -18.05
N VAL A 87 -9.78 11.70 -16.88
CA VAL A 87 -10.03 10.52 -16.04
C VAL A 87 -11.40 10.63 -15.37
N ARG A 88 -11.82 11.85 -15.03
CA ARG A 88 -13.12 12.15 -14.43
C ARG A 88 -14.30 11.94 -15.39
N GLN A 89 -14.10 12.12 -16.70
CA GLN A 89 -15.12 11.85 -17.71
C GLN A 89 -15.30 10.35 -18.00
N ARG A 90 -14.24 9.54 -17.88
CA ARG A 90 -14.29 8.10 -18.16
C ARG A 90 -14.69 7.23 -16.97
N THR A 91 -14.75 7.79 -15.77
CA THR A 91 -14.89 7.01 -14.54
C THR A 91 -15.94 7.61 -13.62
N ASP A 92 -16.80 6.77 -13.04
CA ASP A 92 -17.79 7.21 -12.06
C ASP A 92 -17.09 7.82 -10.82
N PRO A 93 -17.26 9.14 -10.58
CA PRO A 93 -16.57 9.85 -9.51
C PRO A 93 -16.98 9.36 -8.11
N GLN A 94 -18.21 8.86 -7.94
CA GLN A 94 -18.64 8.29 -6.66
C GLN A 94 -17.95 6.97 -6.39
N ARG A 95 -17.84 6.09 -7.40
CA ARG A 95 -17.10 4.82 -7.26
C ARG A 95 -15.62 5.05 -6.99
N LEU A 96 -15.02 6.04 -7.64
CA LEU A 96 -13.61 6.39 -7.41
C LEU A 96 -13.38 6.88 -5.97
N LEU A 97 -14.27 7.73 -5.47
CA LEU A 97 -14.19 8.28 -4.12
C LEU A 97 -14.36 7.19 -3.05
N VAL A 98 -15.37 6.32 -3.20
CA VAL A 98 -15.59 5.17 -2.31
C VAL A 98 -14.37 4.24 -2.35
N SER A 99 -13.90 3.83 -3.54
CA SER A 99 -12.73 2.96 -3.66
C SER A 99 -11.48 3.52 -2.99
N GLY A 100 -11.28 4.85 -3.05
CA GLY A 100 -10.16 5.53 -2.38
C GLY A 100 -10.27 5.48 -0.86
N ALA A 101 -11.47 5.73 -0.32
CA ALA A 101 -11.74 5.67 1.12
C ALA A 101 -11.61 4.25 1.66
N GLU A 102 -12.17 3.28 0.94
CA GLU A 102 -12.09 1.86 1.28
C GLU A 102 -10.63 1.37 1.28
N SER A 103 -9.89 1.68 0.22
CA SER A 103 -8.48 1.33 0.11
C SER A 103 -7.64 1.98 1.20
N PHE A 104 -8.02 3.18 1.67
CA PHE A 104 -7.33 3.84 2.77
C PHE A 104 -7.54 3.10 4.10
N VAL A 105 -8.77 2.69 4.39
CA VAL A 105 -9.11 1.92 5.60
C VAL A 105 -8.48 0.53 5.55
N LEU A 106 -8.64 -0.19 4.45
CA LEU A 106 -8.08 -1.53 4.24
C LEU A 106 -6.56 -1.51 4.35
N ARG A 107 -5.89 -0.55 3.71
CA ARG A 107 -4.44 -0.41 3.85
C ARG A 107 -4.05 -0.15 5.30
N LYS A 108 -4.75 0.72 6.01
CA LYS A 108 -4.43 1.02 7.42
C LYS A 108 -4.63 -0.20 8.34
N LEU A 109 -5.68 -0.98 8.11
CA LEU A 109 -5.96 -2.22 8.83
C LEU A 109 -4.89 -3.29 8.54
N LEU A 110 -4.44 -3.36 7.29
CA LEU A 110 -3.50 -4.36 6.82
C LEU A 110 -2.04 -3.90 6.89
N THR A 111 -1.74 -2.64 7.19
CA THR A 111 -0.37 -2.14 7.43
C THR A 111 0.43 -3.04 8.38
N PRO A 112 -0.07 -3.42 9.58
CA PRO A 112 0.70 -4.22 10.52
C PRO A 112 1.11 -5.60 9.97
N VAL A 113 0.36 -6.14 9.01
CA VAL A 113 0.65 -7.45 8.39
C VAL A 113 1.41 -7.27 7.08
N THR A 114 0.94 -6.37 6.23
CA THR A 114 1.51 -6.14 4.90
C THR A 114 2.93 -5.63 5.01
N VAL A 115 3.26 -4.70 5.92
CA VAL A 115 4.62 -4.14 6.05
C VAL A 115 5.68 -5.22 6.32
N PRO A 116 5.58 -6.05 7.38
CA PRO A 116 6.55 -7.13 7.58
C PRO A 116 6.53 -8.11 6.41
N LEU A 117 5.36 -8.46 5.88
CA LEU A 117 5.25 -9.42 4.79
C LEU A 117 6.01 -8.99 3.53
N LYS A 118 5.96 -7.71 3.11
CA LYS A 118 6.73 -7.26 1.92
C LYS A 118 8.23 -7.29 2.18
N ILE A 119 8.67 -7.08 3.41
CA ILE A 119 10.09 -7.08 3.78
C ILE A 119 10.63 -8.51 3.73
N TYR A 120 9.91 -9.47 4.31
CA TYR A 120 10.25 -10.89 4.21
C TYR A 120 10.19 -11.40 2.78
N LEU A 121 9.13 -11.08 2.03
CA LEU A 121 9.01 -11.48 0.62
C LEU A 121 10.14 -10.89 -0.22
N ALA A 122 10.50 -9.62 -0.03
CA ALA A 122 11.63 -9.02 -0.73
C ALA A 122 12.95 -9.73 -0.41
N ALA A 123 13.19 -10.10 0.85
CA ALA A 123 14.39 -10.84 1.25
C ALA A 123 14.42 -12.27 0.68
N ILE A 124 13.29 -12.98 0.66
CA ILE A 124 13.17 -14.34 0.11
C ILE A 124 13.31 -14.33 -1.41
N LEU A 125 12.60 -13.43 -2.09
CA LEU A 125 12.64 -13.29 -3.55
C LEU A 125 13.97 -12.74 -4.07
N THR A 126 14.90 -12.36 -3.20
CA THR A 126 16.25 -11.95 -3.60
C THR A 126 17.32 -12.85 -3.00
N SER A 127 16.92 -13.90 -2.29
CA SER A 127 17.84 -14.87 -1.68
C SER A 127 18.66 -15.66 -2.69
N PHE A 128 18.18 -15.80 -3.94
CA PHE A 128 18.91 -16.45 -5.03
C PHE A 128 19.99 -15.56 -5.67
N LEU A 129 20.01 -14.26 -5.34
CA LEU A 129 21.08 -13.34 -5.72
C LEU A 129 22.13 -13.38 -4.62
N TYR A 130 22.90 -14.46 -4.59
CA TYR A 130 24.02 -14.64 -3.65
C TYR A 130 25.27 -13.87 -4.10
#